data_AF-A0A945C4C9-F1
#
_entry.id   AF-A0A945C4C9-F1
#
_cell.length_a   1.000
_cell.length_b   1.000
_cell.length_c   1.000
_cell.angle_alpha   90.00
_cell.angle_beta   90.00
_cell.angle_gamma   90.00
#
_symmetry.space_group_name_H-M   'P 1'
#
loop_
_entity.id
_entity.type
_entity.pdbx_description
1 polymer ?
#
loop_
_entity_poly.entity_id
_entity_poly.type
_entity_poly.pdbx_seq_one_letter_code
_entity_poly.pdbx_strand_id
1 'polypeptide(L)' 'MKKWDFKNNPLFFTMLGMLIGSAAGYIEEWTNIPQIISVAVGFVIVMIPLFFWIKDWLKKKKK' A
#
# COMPACT_ATOMS: atom_id res chain seq x y z
N MET A 1 16.77 -17.58 3.55
CA MET A 1 15.84 -16.46 3.80
C MET A 1 14.77 -16.46 2.73
N LYS A 2 13.51 -16.77 3.07
CA LYS A 2 12.39 -16.75 2.13
C LYS A 2 12.22 -15.31 1.65
N LYS A 3 12.49 -15.03 0.36
CA LYS A 3 12.26 -13.70 -0.23
C LYS A 3 10.81 -13.34 0.08
N TRP A 4 10.59 -12.27 0.83
CA TRP A 4 9.27 -11.70 1.00
C TRP A 4 8.70 -11.44 -0.38
N ASP A 5 7.68 -12.19 -0.74
CA ASP A 5 7.10 -12.16 -2.06
C ASP A 5 6.04 -11.07 -2.11
N PHE A 6 6.51 -9.82 -2.11
CA PHE A 6 5.68 -8.62 -2.19
C PHE A 6 4.71 -8.68 -3.40
N LYS A 7 5.05 -9.46 -4.43
CA LYS A 7 4.22 -9.71 -5.61
C LYS A 7 3.04 -10.65 -5.31
N ASN A 8 3.20 -11.62 -4.40
CA ASN A 8 2.22 -12.67 -4.16
C ASN A 8 1.25 -12.39 -3.00
N ASN A 9 1.32 -11.22 -2.37
CA ASN A 9 0.39 -10.86 -1.30
C ASN A 9 -0.28 -9.49 -1.49
N PRO A 10 -0.96 -9.24 -2.63
CA PRO A 10 -1.60 -7.96 -2.90
C PRO A 10 -2.66 -7.61 -1.85
N LEU A 11 -3.37 -8.61 -1.33
CA LEU A 11 -4.37 -8.45 -0.28
C LEU A 11 -3.77 -7.90 1.02
N PHE A 12 -2.54 -8.31 1.37
CA PHE A 12 -1.86 -7.79 2.56
C PHE A 12 -1.63 -6.28 2.46
N PHE A 13 -1.13 -5.79 1.33
CA PHE A 13 -0.89 -4.35 1.13
C PHE A 13 -2.20 -3.56 1.09
N THR A 14 -3.21 -4.08 0.40
CA THR A 14 -4.53 -3.43 0.36
C THR A 14 -5.14 -3.35 1.76
N MET A 15 -5.10 -4.44 2.52
CA MET A 15 -5.64 -4.48 3.88
C MET A 15 -4.86 -3.55 4.82
N LEU A 16 -3.52 -3.55 4.75
CA LEU A 16 -2.68 -2.65 5.54
C LEU A 16 -2.97 -1.19 5.23
N GLY A 17 -3.04 -0.82 3.94
CA GLY A 17 -3.35 0.54 3.53
C GLY A 17 -4.75 0.99 3.94
N MET A 18 -5.75 0.10 3.84
CA MET A 18 -7.11 0.36 4.33
C MET A 18 -7.14 0.52 5.85
N LEU A 19 -6.42 -0.31 6.61
CA LEU A 19 -6.34 -0.19 8.06
C LEU A 19 -5.73 1.14 8.48
N ILE A 20 -4.61 1.54 7.87
CA ILE A 20 -3.96 2.83 8.13
C ILE A 20 -4.91 3.99 7.79
N GLY A 21 -5.61 3.92 6.65
CA GLY A 21 -6.60 4.93 6.27
C GLY A 21 -7.78 5.01 7.25
N SER A 22 -8.31 3.86 7.68
CA SER A 22 -9.43 3.79 8.63
C SER A 22 -9.05 4.27 10.04
N ALA A 23 -7.80 4.05 10.43
CA ALA A 23 -7.27 4.48 11.72
C ALA A 23 -6.69 5.90 11.69
N ALA A 24 -6.76 6.62 10.56
CA ALA A 24 -6.04 7.88 10.37
C ALA A 24 -6.41 8.97 11.39
N GLY A 25 -7.68 9.02 11.84
CA GLY A 25 -8.10 9.93 12.90
C GLY A 25 -7.46 9.60 14.26
N TYR A 26 -7.43 8.32 14.64
CA TYR A 26 -6.72 7.89 15.86
C TYR A 26 -5.22 8.15 15.79
N ILE A 27 -4.61 8.01 14.60
CA ILE A 27 -3.20 8.33 14.39
C ILE A 27 -2.96 9.83 14.60
N GLU A 28 -3.83 10.69 14.07
CA GLU A 28 -3.76 12.14 14.28
C GLU A 28 -3.88 12.49 15.77
N GLU A 29 -4.84 11.90 16.48
CA GLU A 29 -5.02 12.09 17.92
C GLU A 29 -3.78 11.66 18.73
N TRP A 30 -3.16 10.54 18.40
CA TRP A 30 -2.02 10.00 19.16
C TRP A 30 -0.69 10.65 18.84
N THR A 31 -0.53 11.21 17.64
CA THR A 31 0.77 11.68 17.14
C THR A 31 0.81 13.16 16.78
N ASN A 32 -0.33 13.86 16.76
CA ASN A 32 -0.52 15.20 16.21
C ASN A 32 -0.09 15.34 14.72
N ILE A 33 0.05 14.22 14.01
CA ILE A 33 0.32 14.23 12.57
C ILE A 33 -1.02 14.45 11.84
N PRO A 34 -1.12 15.45 10.96
CA PRO A 34 -2.33 15.70 10.18
C PRO A 34 -2.87 14.43 9.51
N GLN A 35 -4.17 14.14 9.65
CA GLN A 35 -4.81 12.93 9.12
C GLN A 35 -4.47 12.68 7.64
N ILE A 36 -4.38 13.74 6.84
CA ILE A 36 -4.05 13.69 5.42
C ILE A 36 -2.74 12.96 5.12
N ILE A 37 -1.75 13.05 6.02
CA ILE A 37 -0.45 12.38 5.86
C ILE A 37 -0.62 10.87 6.04
N SER A 38 -1.33 10.44 7.07
CA SER A 38 -1.61 9.03 7.34
C SER A 38 -2.44 8.40 6.21
N VAL A 39 -3.44 9.12 5.69
CA VAL A 39 -4.22 8.69 4.52
C VAL A 39 -3.34 8.58 3.29
N ALA A 40 -2.45 9.55 3.04
CA ALA A 40 -1.52 9.51 1.91
C ALA A 40 -0.57 8.30 2.00
N VAL A 41 -0.06 7.99 3.20
CA VAL A 41 0.77 6.79 3.44
C VAL A 41 -0.03 5.51 3.15
N GLY A 42 -1.25 5.41 3.67
CA GLY A 42 -2.14 4.29 3.39
C GLY A 42 -2.39 4.10 1.89
N PHE A 43 -2.66 5.20 1.18
CA PHE A 43 -2.86 5.19 -0.27
C PHE A 43 -1.62 4.69 -1.04
N VAL A 44 -0.42 5.18 -0.69
CA VAL A 44 0.84 4.73 -1.30
C VAL A 44 1.03 3.22 -1.12
N ILE A 45 0.68 2.68 0.05
CA ILE A 45 0.76 1.23 0.33
C ILE A 45 -0.20 0.45 -0.58
N VAL A 46 -1.44 0.92 -0.77
CA VAL A 46 -2.41 0.29 -1.69
C VAL A 46 -1.91 0.32 -3.15
N MET A 47 -1.12 1.32 -3.54
CA MET A 47 -0.57 1.41 -4.89
C MET A 47 0.57 0.41 -5.19
N ILE A 48 1.19 -0.17 -4.16
CA ILE A 48 2.28 -1.16 -4.32
C ILE A 48 1.88 -2.34 -5.22
N PRO A 49 0.79 -3.09 -4.95
CA PRO A 49 0.36 -4.18 -5.82
C PRO A 49 0.00 -3.70 -7.24
N LEU A 50 -0.59 -2.50 -7.37
CA LEU A 50 -0.96 -1.92 -8.66
C LEU A 50 0.27 -1.64 -9.53
N PHE A 51 1.34 -1.10 -8.91
CA PHE A 51 2.62 -0.87 -9.58
C PHE A 51 3.23 -2.17 -10.12
N PHE A 52 3.24 -3.25 -9.32
CA PHE A 52 3.73 -4.55 -9.78
C PHE A 52 2.88 -5.12 -10.91
N TRP A 53 1.56 -4.97 -10.84
CA TRP A 53 0.66 -5.41 -11.90
C TRP A 53 0.91 -4.69 -13.23
N ILE A 54 1.02 -3.36 -13.21
CA ILE A 54 1.35 -2.55 -14.40
C ILE A 54 2.73 -2.93 -14.94
N LYS A 55 3.73 -3.09 -14.08
CA LYS A 55 5.08 -3.49 -14.46
C LYS A 55 5.10 -4.85 -15.16
N ASP A 56 4.36 -5.82 -14.65
CA ASP A 56 4.27 -7.16 -15.25
C ASP A 56 3.50 -7.13 -16.57
N TRP A 57 2.44 -6.34 -16.66
CA TRP A 57 1.69 -6.15 -17.90
C TRP A 57 2.55 -5.54 -19.01
N LEU A 58 3.33 -4.49 -18.70
CA LEU A 58 4.28 -3.89 -19.63
C LEU A 58 5.38 -4.86 -20.08
N LYS A 59 5.88 -5.70 -19.16
CA LYS A 59 6.85 -6.75 -19.51
C LYS A 59 6.27 -7.82 -20.43
N LYS A 60 5.01 -8.20 -20.24
CA LYS A 60 4.31 -9.14 -21.13
C LYS A 60 4.09 -8.56 -22.53
N LYS A 61 3.82 -7.26 -22.66
CA LYS A 61 3.66 -6.58 -23.95
C LYS A 61 4.95 -6.38 -24.76
N LYS A 62 6.11 -6.40 -24.09
CA LYS A 62 7.43 -6.30 -24.75
C LYS A 62 7.97 -7.65 -25.24
N LYS A 63 7.28 -8.74 -24.95
CA LYS A 63 7.56 -10.09 -25.45
C LYS A 63 6.61 -10.41 -26.60
#